data_AF-A0A8J8GY65-F1
#
_entry.id   AF-A0A8J8GY65-F1
#
_cell.length_a   1.000
_cell.length_b   1.000
_cell.length_c   1.000
_cell.angle_alpha   90.00
_cell.angle_beta   90.00
_cell.angle_gamma   90.00
#
_symmetry.space_group_name_H-M   'P 1'
#
loop_
_entity.id
_entity.type
_entity.pdbx_description
1 polymer ?
#
loop_
_entity_poly.entity_id
_entity_poly.type
_entity_poly.pdbx_seq_one_letter_code
_entity_poly.pdbx_strand_id
1 'polypeptide(L)' 'MPNQPRSSIIGFRDTGDLREALERIAADRGEKLSDIVRRACEEYVRRYPLDEDD' A
#
# COMPACT_ATOMS: atom_id res chain seq x y z
N MET A 1 22.50 16.25 -5.64
CA MET A 1 22.37 14.89 -6.17
C MET A 1 20.93 14.71 -6.66
N PRO A 2 20.64 14.67 -7.97
CA PRO A 2 19.27 14.73 -8.47
C PRO A 2 18.79 13.34 -8.92
N ASN A 3 18.19 12.59 -8.01
CA ASN A 3 17.17 11.53 -8.26
C ASN A 3 16.91 10.70 -7.00
N GLN A 4 16.80 11.34 -5.83
CA GLN A 4 16.23 10.62 -4.69
C GLN A 4 14.75 10.40 -5.00
N PRO A 5 14.25 9.14 -5.07
CA PRO A 5 12.83 8.91 -5.18
C PRO A 5 12.13 9.62 -4.02
N ARG A 6 11.09 10.41 -4.33
CA ARG A 6 10.32 11.19 -3.34
C ARG A 6 9.64 10.31 -2.28
N SER A 7 9.57 9.01 -2.51
CA SER A 7 8.95 8.03 -1.63
C SER A 7 9.99 7.02 -1.12
N SER A 8 9.97 6.79 0.19
CA SER A 8 10.67 5.67 0.81
C SER A 8 10.20 4.36 0.18
N ILE A 9 11.12 3.47 -0.19
CA ILE A 9 10.77 2.11 -0.60
C ILE A 9 10.30 1.39 0.66
N ILE A 10 8.99 1.20 0.80
CA ILE A 10 8.41 0.41 1.88
C ILE A 10 8.31 -1.03 1.38
N GLY A 11 9.17 -1.90 1.89
CA GLY A 11 9.01 -3.34 1.76
C GLY A 11 7.99 -3.81 2.79
N PHE A 12 6.84 -4.31 2.34
CA PHE A 12 5.91 -5.01 3.23
C PHE A 12 6.21 -6.51 3.19
N ARG A 13 6.07 -7.19 4.33
CA ARG A 13 6.07 -8.64 4.38
C ARG A 13 4.63 -9.10 4.30
N ASP A 14 4.31 -9.82 3.25
CA ASP A 14 3.04 -10.50 3.07
C ASP A 14 3.21 -12.01 3.12
N THR A 15 2.12 -12.72 3.41
CA THR A 15 2.01 -14.14 3.06
C THR A 15 1.86 -14.22 1.55
N GLY A 16 2.59 -15.12 0.87
CA GLY A 16 2.69 -15.12 -0.61
C GLY A 16 1.34 -15.10 -1.35
N ASP A 17 0.31 -15.70 -0.76
CA ASP A 17 -1.06 -15.71 -1.30
C ASP A 17 -1.68 -14.30 -1.37
N LEU A 18 -1.35 -13.42 -0.42
CA LEU A 18 -1.86 -12.05 -0.37
C LEU A 18 -1.27 -11.21 -1.49
N ARG A 19 0.03 -11.32 -1.76
CA ARG A 19 0.66 -10.60 -2.89
C ARG A 19 0.07 -11.04 -4.22
N GLU A 20 -0.11 -12.34 -4.44
CA GLU A 20 -0.69 -12.83 -5.69
C GLU A 20 -2.11 -12.27 -5.89
N ALA A 21 -2.93 -12.28 -4.84
CA ALA A 21 -4.27 -11.70 -4.91
C ALA A 21 -4.25 -10.20 -5.24
N LEU A 22 -3.35 -9.44 -4.60
CA LEU A 22 -3.21 -8.00 -4.86
C LEU A 22 -2.69 -7.71 -6.27
N GLU A 23 -1.73 -8.48 -6.78
CA GLU A 23 -1.21 -8.34 -8.15
C GLU A 23 -2.30 -8.63 -9.20
N ARG A 24 -3.14 -9.65 -8.98
CA ARG A 24 -4.28 -9.93 -9.86
C ARG A 24 -5.29 -8.78 -9.90
N ILE A 25 -5.64 -8.22 -8.73
CA ILE A 25 -6.54 -7.06 -8.65
C ILE A 25 -5.92 -5.83 -9.35
N ALA A 26 -4.61 -5.63 -9.21
CA ALA A 26 -3.90 -4.55 -9.88
C ALA A 26 -3.98 -4.67 -11.40
N ALA A 27 -3.73 -5.88 -11.91
CA ALA A 27 -3.80 -6.18 -13.34
C ALA A 27 -5.21 -5.96 -13.90
N ASP A 28 -6.25 -6.45 -13.20
CA ASP A 28 -7.65 -6.28 -13.60
C ASP A 28 -8.07 -4.80 -13.70
N ARG A 29 -7.55 -3.97 -12.79
CA ARG A 29 -7.88 -2.53 -12.71
C ARG A 29 -6.94 -1.63 -13.53
N GLY A 30 -5.89 -2.17 -14.12
CA GLY A 30 -4.83 -1.37 -14.75
C GLY A 30 -4.06 -0.47 -13.76
N GLU A 31 -4.05 -0.84 -12.48
CA GLU A 31 -3.38 -0.11 -11.39
C GLU A 31 -2.01 -0.74 -11.07
N LYS A 32 -1.13 -0.04 -10.34
CA LYS A 32 0.08 -0.65 -9.77
C LYS A 32 -0.24 -1.24 -8.40
N LEU A 33 0.50 -2.28 -7.99
CA LEU A 33 0.42 -2.85 -6.64
C LEU A 33 0.57 -1.78 -5.55
N SER A 34 1.47 -0.82 -5.74
CA SER A 34 1.65 0.32 -4.83
C SER A 34 0.40 1.17 -4.63
N ASP A 35 -0.44 1.29 -5.66
CA ASP A 35 -1.65 2.11 -5.61
C ASP A 35 -2.74 1.41 -4.79
N ILE A 36 -2.85 0.08 -4.94
CA ILE A 36 -3.74 -0.74 -4.14
C ILE A 36 -3.32 -0.71 -2.67
N VAL A 37 -2.03 -0.95 -2.38
CA VAL A 37 -1.52 -0.96 -1.00
C VAL A 37 -1.73 0.40 -0.35
N ARG A 38 -1.43 1.50 -1.05
CA ARG A 38 -1.69 2.85 -0.55
C ARG A 38 -3.16 3.07 -0.20
N ARG A 39 -4.08 2.73 -1.11
CA ARG A 39 -5.53 2.83 -0.86
C ARG A 39 -5.97 1.99 0.33
N ALA A 40 -5.47 0.76 0.45
CA ALA A 40 -5.79 -0.12 1.57
C ALA A 40 -5.29 0.45 2.91
N CYS A 41 -4.09 1.04 2.94
CA CYS A 41 -3.57 1.73 4.12
C CYS A 41 -4.41 2.96 4.49
N GLU A 42 -4.76 3.80 3.50
CA GLU A 42 -5.62 4.96 3.72
C GLU A 42 -7.00 4.56 4.27
N GLU A 43 -7.60 3.51 3.73
CA GLU A 43 -8.88 2.98 4.19
C GLU A 43 -8.77 2.40 5.62
N TYR A 44 -7.68 1.69 5.92
CA TYR A 44 -7.44 1.15 7.25
C TYR A 44 -7.34 2.25 8.30
N VAL A 45 -6.55 3.30 8.04
CA VAL A 45 -6.41 4.44 8.95
C VAL A 45 -7.73 5.21 9.09
N ARG A 46 -8.50 5.35 8.01
CA ARG A 46 -9.84 5.98 8.09
C ARG A 46 -10.79 5.18 8.99
N ARG A 47 -10.69 3.84 8.94
CA ARG A 47 -11.54 2.94 9.74
C ARG A 47 -11.09 2.84 11.18
N TYR A 48 -9.80 2.95 11.43
CA TYR A 48 -9.16 2.89 12.74
C TYR A 48 -8.27 4.13 12.92
N PRO A 49 -8.88 5.31 13.10
CA PRO A 49 -8.12 6.51 13.41
C PRO A 49 -7.33 6.25 14.68
N LEU A 50 -6.06 6.67 14.69
CA LEU A 50 -5.32 6.73 15.94
C LEU A 50 -5.98 7.85 16.75
N ASP A 51 -6.48 7.52 17.95
CA ASP A 51 -6.86 8.54 18.91
C ASP A 51 -5.60 9.36 19.22
N GLU A 52 -5.56 10.61 18.79
CA GLU A 52 -4.52 11.56 19.19
C GLU A 52 -4.86 12.09 20.58
N ASP A 53 -4.67 11.29 21.63
CA ASP A 53 -4.59 11.77 23.02
C ASP A 53 -3.99 10.68 23.95
N ASP A 54 -2.70 10.83 24.28
CA ASP A 54 -2.16 10.90 25.65
C ASP A 54 -0.70 11.43 25.63
#